data_AF-A0A1Y4SQ73-F1
#
_entry.id   AF-A0A1Y4SQ73-F1
#
_cell.length_a   1.000
_cell.length_b   1.000
_cell.length_c   1.000
_cell.angle_alpha   90.00
_cell.angle_beta   90.00
_cell.angle_gamma   90.00
#
_symmetry.space_group_name_H-M   'P 1'
#
loop_
_entity.id
_entity.type
_entity.pdbx_description
1 polymer ?
#
loop_
_entity_poly.entity_id
_entity_poly.type
_entity_poly.pdbx_seq_one_letter_code
_entity_poly.pdbx_strand_id
1 'polypeptide(L)'
;MPRKKPVGRPKKEDYYKKSDVIHIRLTHDEKLELNWIAQITRHSRAELIRMGLELVKLRYQLSMRKQNFDEIMENDIGKPVKNTDDGK
;
A
#
# COMPACT_ATOMS: atom_id res chain seq x y z
N MET A 1 -30.12 -9.01 54.65
CA MET A 1 -30.27 -8.85 53.18
C MET A 1 -28.98 -9.27 52.48
N PRO A 2 -29.01 -10.10 51.42
CA PRO A 2 -27.78 -10.54 50.76
C PRO A 2 -27.25 -9.43 49.85
N ARG A 3 -25.94 -9.14 49.93
CA ARG A 3 -25.27 -8.13 49.10
C ARG A 3 -25.21 -8.61 47.65
N LYS A 4 -25.74 -7.81 46.70
CA LYS A 4 -25.53 -8.03 45.25
C LYS A 4 -24.03 -7.97 44.97
N LYS A 5 -23.47 -9.03 44.35
CA LYS A 5 -22.10 -9.01 43.81
C LYS A 5 -22.00 -7.89 42.76
N PRO A 6 -20.87 -7.15 42.69
CA PRO A 6 -20.71 -6.14 41.65
C PRO A 6 -20.73 -6.82 40.29
N VAL A 7 -21.66 -6.37 39.44
CA VAL A 7 -21.77 -6.81 38.06
C VAL A 7 -20.45 -6.47 37.37
N GLY A 8 -19.85 -7.48 36.75
CA GLY A 8 -18.51 -7.41 36.17
C GLY A 8 -18.32 -6.16 35.33
N ARG A 9 -17.27 -5.39 35.65
CA ARG A 9 -16.73 -4.38 34.74
C ARG A 9 -16.47 -5.10 33.41
N PRO A 10 -17.03 -4.66 32.27
CA PRO A 10 -16.71 -5.24 30.98
C PRO A 10 -15.19 -5.20 30.80
N LYS A 11 -14.58 -6.36 30.53
CA LYS A 11 -13.15 -6.43 30.19
C LYS A 11 -12.94 -5.56 28.96
N LYS A 12 -12.04 -4.57 29.06
CA LYS A 12 -11.64 -3.69 27.95
C LYS A 12 -10.76 -4.44 26.93
N GLU A 13 -11.19 -5.61 26.46
CA GLU A 13 -10.37 -6.45 25.60
C GLU A 13 -10.73 -6.35 24.11
N ASP A 14 -11.88 -5.75 23.74
CA ASP A 14 -12.37 -5.82 22.34
C ASP A 14 -12.36 -4.50 21.52
N TYR A 15 -11.65 -3.45 21.96
CA TYR A 15 -11.65 -2.15 21.25
C TYR A 15 -10.38 -1.81 20.47
N TYR A 16 -9.46 -2.76 20.28
CA TYR A 16 -8.31 -2.57 19.41
C TYR A 16 -8.57 -3.17 18.03
N LYS A 17 -9.50 -2.57 17.26
CA LYS A 17 -9.30 -2.59 15.81
C LYS A 17 -8.00 -1.83 15.57
N LYS A 18 -6.92 -2.53 15.24
CA LYS A 18 -5.69 -1.94 14.73
C LYS A 18 -6.08 -1.23 13.42
N SER A 19 -6.53 0.01 13.51
CA SER A 19 -6.55 0.89 12.35
C SER A 19 -5.09 1.19 12.06
N ASP A 20 -4.63 0.85 10.86
CA ASP A 20 -3.30 1.24 10.41
C ASP A 20 -3.29 2.76 10.22
N VAL A 21 -3.00 3.49 11.32
CA VAL A 21 -2.94 4.95 11.32
C VAL A 21 -1.56 5.36 10.81
N ILE A 22 -1.52 5.88 9.58
CA ILE A 22 -0.31 6.44 9.00
C ILE A 22 -0.14 7.87 9.53
N HIS A 23 0.96 8.11 10.24
CA HIS A 23 1.35 9.43 10.69
C HIS A 23 2.37 10.00 9.71
N ILE A 24 2.02 11.09 9.01
CA ILE A 24 2.89 11.75 8.04
C ILE A 24 3.30 13.11 8.60
N ARG A 25 4.60 13.38 8.63
CA ARG A 25 5.13 14.71 8.92
C ARG A 25 5.32 15.44 7.60
N LEU A 26 4.73 16.63 7.52
CA LEU A 26 4.89 17.54 6.39
C LEU A 26 5.61 18.79 6.87
N THR A 27 6.46 19.34 6.02
CA THR A 27 7.05 20.67 6.17
C THR A 27 5.97 21.75 6.12
N HIS A 28 6.34 23.00 6.35
CA HIS A 28 5.38 24.10 6.24
C HIS A 28 4.89 24.26 4.79
N ASP A 29 5.83 24.24 3.83
CA ASP A 29 5.54 24.45 2.41
C ASP A 29 4.68 23.32 1.84
N GLU A 30 5.00 22.06 2.17
CA GLU A 30 4.20 20.90 1.78
C GLU A 30 2.75 20.99 2.30
N LYS A 31 2.53 21.57 3.49
CA LYS A 31 1.17 21.79 4.01
C LYS A 31 0.43 22.87 3.24
N LEU A 32 1.12 23.94 2.83
CA LEU A 32 0.54 25.02 2.03
C LEU A 32 0.12 24.49 0.66
N GLU A 33 0.99 23.76 -0.02
CA GLU A 33 0.70 23.13 -1.30
C GLU A 33 -0.46 22.14 -1.19
N LEU A 34 -0.45 21.26 -0.19
CA LEU A 34 -1.53 20.29 0.02
C LEU A 34 -2.88 20.97 0.30
N ASN A 35 -2.88 22.07 1.07
CA ASN A 35 -4.08 22.88 1.30
C ASN A 35 -4.59 23.53 -0.01
N TRP A 36 -3.69 24.07 -0.81
CA TRP A 36 -4.05 24.71 -2.08
C TRP A 36 -4.65 23.71 -3.08
N ILE A 37 -4.04 22.53 -3.22
CA ILE A 37 -4.55 21.45 -4.06
C ILE A 37 -5.92 20.95 -3.54
N ALA A 38 -6.09 20.83 -2.22
CA ALA A 38 -7.36 20.45 -1.61
C ALA A 38 -8.48 21.43 -1.97
N GLN A 39 -8.20 22.74 -1.99
CA GLN A 39 -9.17 23.76 -2.38
C GLN A 39 -9.56 23.67 -3.85
N ILE A 40 -8.59 23.49 -4.76
CA ILE A 40 -8.83 23.41 -6.20
C ILE A 40 -9.63 22.15 -6.55
N THR A 41 -9.22 21.02 -6.00
CA THR A 41 -9.78 19.71 -6.35
C THR A 41 -11.06 19.37 -5.58
N ARG A 42 -11.41 20.19 -4.57
CA ARG A 42 -12.53 19.96 -3.65
C ARG A 42 -12.42 18.62 -2.90
N HIS A 43 -11.21 18.16 -2.66
CA HIS A 43 -10.92 17.00 -1.84
C HIS A 43 -10.39 17.42 -0.48
N SER A 44 -10.62 16.59 0.53
CA SER A 44 -9.92 16.73 1.80
C SER A 44 -8.44 16.37 1.64
N ARG A 45 -7.59 16.96 2.49
CA ARG A 45 -6.17 16.61 2.56
C ARG A 45 -5.93 15.10 2.75
N ALA A 46 -6.78 14.46 3.54
CA ALA A 46 -6.66 13.03 3.83
C ALA A 46 -6.96 12.18 2.59
N GLU A 47 -7.95 12.56 1.78
CA GLU A 47 -8.25 11.90 0.50
C GLU A 47 -7.10 12.07 -0.49
N LEU A 48 -6.55 13.28 -0.61
CA LEU A 48 -5.39 13.53 -1.47
C LEU A 48 -4.18 12.66 -1.09
N ILE A 49 -3.87 12.55 0.20
CA ILE A 49 -2.80 11.68 0.69
C ILE A 49 -3.08 10.22 0.36
N ARG A 50 -4.32 9.73 0.55
CA ARG A 50 -4.69 8.35 0.22
C ARG A 50 -4.55 8.06 -1.26
N MET A 51 -5.06 8.94 -2.12
CA MET A 51 -4.93 8.80 -3.57
C MET A 51 -3.47 8.79 -4.01
N GLY A 52 -2.64 9.66 -3.43
CA GLY A 52 -1.19 9.67 -3.68
C GLY A 52 -0.51 8.33 -3.32
N LEU A 53 -0.85 7.76 -2.15
CA LEU A 53 -0.32 6.46 -1.73
C LEU A 53 -0.79 5.31 -2.63
N GLU A 54 -2.04 5.33 -3.09
CA GLU A 54 -2.57 4.35 -4.03
C GLU A 54 -1.85 4.41 -5.38
N LEU A 55 -1.58 5.62 -5.89
CA LEU A 55 -0.80 5.80 -7.13
C LEU A 55 0.63 5.28 -6.99
N VAL A 56 1.30 5.53 -5.86
CA VAL A 56 2.64 5.00 -5.59
C VAL A 56 2.63 3.46 -5.56
N LYS A 57 1.62 2.87 -4.89
CA LYS A 57 1.45 1.42 -4.84
C LYS A 57 1.23 0.81 -6.23
N LEU A 58 0.37 1.41 -7.04
CA LEU A 58 0.10 0.98 -8.41
C LEU A 58 1.38 1.05 -9.27
N ARG A 59 2.12 2.16 -9.18
CA ARG A 59 3.40 2.32 -9.89
C ARG A 59 4.40 1.24 -9.49
N TYR A 60 4.52 0.95 -8.20
CA TYR A 60 5.40 -0.11 -7.71
C TYR A 60 5.00 -1.48 -8.25
N GLN A 61 3.71 -1.82 -8.22
CA GLN A 61 3.20 -3.09 -8.76
C GLN A 61 3.46 -3.23 -10.26
N LEU A 62 3.30 -2.16 -11.04
CA LEU A 62 3.62 -2.15 -12.47
C LEU A 62 5.13 -2.32 -12.72
N SER A 63 5.98 -1.69 -11.89
CA SER A 63 7.43 -1.85 -11.98
C SER A 63 7.86 -3.29 -11.70
N MET A 64 7.32 -3.92 -10.66
CA MET A 64 7.61 -5.33 -10.34
C MET A 64 7.13 -6.26 -11.45
N ARG A 65 5.94 -6.02 -12.04
CA ARG A 65 5.45 -6.82 -13.17
C ARG A 65 6.36 -6.70 -14.39
N LYS A 66 6.89 -5.50 -14.66
CA LYS A 66 7.85 -5.28 -15.74
C LYS A 66 9.15 -6.05 -15.48
N GLN A 67 9.71 -5.95 -14.27
CA GLN A 67 10.91 -6.70 -13.88
C GLN A 67 10.70 -8.22 -14.04
N ASN A 68 9.57 -8.74 -13.54
CA ASN A 68 9.24 -10.16 -13.71
C ASN A 68 9.13 -10.56 -15.19
N PHE A 69 8.57 -9.69 -16.05
CA PHE A 69 8.49 -9.95 -17.48
C PHE A 69 9.86 -9.95 -18.15
N ASP A 70 10.71 -8.99 -17.80
CA ASP A 70 12.09 -8.89 -18.31
C ASP A 70 12.91 -10.13 -17.88
N GLU A 71 12.76 -10.59 -16.63
CA GLU A 71 13.37 -11.84 -16.14
C GLU A 71 12.88 -13.09 -16.89
N ILE A 72 11.59 -13.20 -17.19
CA ILE A 72 11.05 -14.32 -17.98
C ILE A 72 11.64 -14.30 -19.40
N MET A 73 11.70 -13.11 -20.01
CA MET A 73 12.24 -12.93 -21.36
C MET A 73 13.74 -13.28 -21.44
N GLU A 74 14.54 -12.87 -20.45
CA GLU A 74 15.96 -13.25 -20.38
C GLU A 74 16.15 -14.77 -20.21
N ASN A 75 15.27 -15.41 -19.43
CA ASN A 75 15.34 -16.85 -19.18
C ASN A 75 14.85 -17.73 -20.35
N ASP A 76 13.88 -17.27 -21.13
CA ASP A 76 13.28 -18.02 -22.24
C ASP A 76 13.88 -17.69 -23.62
N ILE A 77 14.41 -16.47 -23.85
CA ILE A 77 14.96 -16.06 -25.17
C ILE A 77 16.49 -16.13 -25.20
N GLY A 78 17.17 -16.13 -24.05
CA GLY A 78 18.63 -16.21 -23.96
C GLY A 78 19.23 -17.62 -24.10
N LYS A 79 18.40 -18.68 -24.11
CA LYS A 79 18.91 -20.03 -24.37
C LYS A 79 19.01 -20.22 -25.88
N PRO A 80 20.21 -20.42 -26.45
CA PRO A 80 20.30 -20.79 -27.85
C PRO A 80 19.42 -22.02 -28.03
N VAL A 81 18.53 -21.99 -29.02
CA VAL A 81 17.88 -23.19 -29.53
C VAL A 81 19.04 -24.11 -29.85
N LYS A 82 19.30 -25.11 -28.98
CA LYS A 82 20.20 -26.19 -29.34
C LYS A 82 19.48 -26.84 -30.51
N ASN A 83 19.91 -26.53 -31.72
CA ASN A 83 19.70 -27.41 -32.83
C ASN A 83 20.29 -28.74 -32.33
N THR A 84 19.41 -29.64 -31.92
CA THR A 84 19.72 -31.06 -31.89
C THR A 84 20.07 -31.38 -33.33
N ASP A 85 21.37 -31.26 -33.63
CA ASP A 85 21.99 -31.90 -34.76
C ASP A 85 21.97 -33.40 -34.41
N ASP A 86 20.76 -33.97 -34.50
CA ASP A 86 20.55 -35.40 -34.47
C ASP A 86 21.14 -35.91 -35.77
N GLY A 87 22.41 -36.28 -35.68
CA GLY A 87 23.19 -36.73 -36.82
C GLY A 87 22.46 -37.77 -37.66
N LYS A 88 22.48 -37.54 -38.98
CA LYS A 88 22.47 -38.54 -40.04
C LYS A 88 22.94 -37.94 -41.34
#